data_AF-A0A3D1REU2-F1
#
_entry.id   AF-A0A3D1REU2-F1
#
_cell.length_a   1.000
_cell.length_b   1.000
_cell.length_c   1.000
_cell.angle_alpha   90.00
_cell.angle_beta   90.00
_cell.angle_gamma   90.00
#
_symmetry.space_group_name_H-M   'P 1'
#
loop_
_entity.id
_entity.type
_entity.pdbx_description
1 polymer ?
#
loop_
_entity_poly.entity_id
_entity_poly.type
_entity_poly.pdbx_seq_one_letter_code
_entity_poly.pdbx_strand_id
1 'polypeptide(L)'
;MRRPSCAAVHTARRYRGQFVIRAVNISVTLGLEYYSELAKTAASQARGPIDIFTSHHHRLAARRTEVSSTTEERLMNLQQVVPEAAARCGRDPSRVMDVVREVQARLGRVSDEAIDLIARELAVPPVDVKGVVTFYAFLSRKQKGRTVIRLSECVGCLGAEGHASAEELQRQLGIKFGETTPDGAISLEHTACIGMCDQGPAALVDEQPIARLTPERVKDLVAAVREQKLAEAGFAVADNVHKKGEVVFAEMEPGAGLKHALALDPAGVIGEVKASRLRGRGGAGFPAGTKWEFCARAAGERKVVLCNADEGEPGTFKDREILKHVPAHVFEGMAIAGYGIGAKEGILYLRGEYAYMLPALEKTLDEMREKGVLGKGLGGGKHDF
;
A
#
# COMPACT_ATOMS: atom_id res chain seq x y z
N MET A 1 -36.42 -39.54 -37.52
CA MET A 1 -35.24 -39.35 -36.64
C MET A 1 -34.48 -38.12 -37.11
N ARG A 2 -34.93 -36.89 -36.87
CA ARG A 2 -34.64 -36.03 -35.69
C ARG A 2 -33.17 -36.04 -35.24
N ARG A 3 -32.36 -35.15 -35.81
CA ARG A 3 -31.27 -34.47 -35.09
C ARG A 3 -31.87 -33.17 -34.52
N PRO A 4 -31.81 -32.91 -33.21
CA PRO A 4 -32.30 -31.65 -32.66
C PRO A 4 -31.24 -30.56 -32.80
N SER A 5 -31.71 -29.42 -33.28
CA SER A 5 -31.12 -28.10 -33.06
C SER A 5 -30.91 -27.83 -31.58
N CYS A 6 -29.81 -27.19 -31.20
CA CYS A 6 -29.79 -26.40 -29.97
C CYS A 6 -29.13 -25.05 -30.25
N ALA A 7 -29.92 -24.02 -29.99
CA ALA A 7 -29.62 -22.62 -30.20
C ALA A 7 -28.38 -22.22 -29.39
N ALA A 8 -27.46 -21.49 -30.04
CA ALA A 8 -26.48 -20.69 -29.33
C ALA A 8 -27.24 -19.57 -28.61
N VAL A 9 -27.59 -19.82 -27.35
CA VAL A 9 -28.14 -18.80 -26.47
C VAL A 9 -27.01 -17.79 -26.23
N HIS A 10 -27.08 -16.65 -26.92
CA HIS A 10 -26.39 -15.44 -26.53
C HIS A 10 -26.85 -15.02 -25.14
N THR A 11 -26.13 -15.42 -24.09
CA THR A 11 -26.15 -14.71 -22.82
C THR A 11 -25.02 -13.69 -22.80
N ALA A 12 -25.26 -12.56 -23.46
CA ALA A 12 -24.55 -11.32 -23.17
C ALA A 12 -24.91 -10.90 -21.74
N ARG A 13 -24.11 -11.32 -20.74
CA ARG A 13 -24.22 -10.75 -19.39
C ARG A 13 -23.49 -9.41 -19.39
N ARG A 14 -24.28 -8.33 -19.39
CA ARG A 14 -23.86 -6.96 -19.06
C ARG A 14 -23.12 -6.95 -17.72
N TYR A 15 -21.81 -6.73 -17.73
CA TYR A 15 -21.04 -6.45 -16.52
C TYR A 15 -21.15 -4.96 -16.19
N ARG A 16 -21.82 -4.64 -15.08
CA ARG A 16 -21.88 -3.30 -14.50
C ARG A 16 -20.56 -3.06 -13.78
N GLY A 17 -19.74 -2.15 -14.30
CA GLY A 17 -18.43 -1.81 -13.74
C GLY A 17 -18.42 -1.30 -12.30
N GLN A 18 -17.25 -1.42 -11.68
CA GLN A 18 -16.88 -0.82 -10.41
C GLN A 18 -15.39 -0.44 -10.53
N PHE A 19 -15.07 0.79 -10.11
CA PHE A 19 -13.84 1.52 -10.37
C PHE A 19 -12.98 1.51 -9.10
N VAL A 20 -11.76 0.98 -9.19
CA VAL A 20 -10.94 0.67 -8.00
C VAL A 20 -9.66 1.51 -8.01
N ILE A 21 -9.65 2.58 -7.21
CA ILE A 21 -8.40 3.13 -6.68
C ILE A 21 -7.92 2.19 -5.58
N ARG A 22 -6.86 1.42 -5.86
CA ARG A 22 -6.23 0.50 -4.89
C ARG A 22 -5.10 1.22 -4.19
N ALA A 23 -5.12 1.27 -2.85
CA ALA A 23 -3.97 1.62 -2.03
C ALA A 23 -3.15 0.34 -1.79
N VAL A 24 -2.06 0.14 -2.55
CA VAL A 24 -1.20 -1.05 -2.41
C VAL A 24 -0.13 -0.73 -1.38
N ASN A 25 -0.28 -1.23 -0.14
CA ASN A 25 0.55 -0.93 1.03
C ASN A 25 1.86 -1.77 1.09
N ILE A 26 3.01 -1.28 0.63
CA ILE A 26 4.27 -2.06 0.61
C ILE A 26 5.55 -1.21 0.80
N SER A 27 6.42 -1.61 1.73
CA SER A 27 7.77 -1.04 1.90
C SER A 27 8.78 -1.74 0.99
N VAL A 28 9.49 -0.99 0.15
CA VAL A 28 10.66 -1.48 -0.59
C VAL A 28 11.92 -0.86 0.01
N THR A 29 12.62 -1.61 0.86
CA THR A 29 13.98 -1.22 1.26
C THR A 29 14.95 -1.66 0.17
N LEU A 30 15.32 -0.76 -0.73
CA LEU A 30 16.48 -0.98 -1.59
C LEU A 30 17.74 -0.84 -0.72
N GLY A 31 18.35 -1.97 -0.36
CA GLY A 31 19.72 -1.97 0.14
C GLY A 31 20.66 -1.33 -0.89
N LEU A 32 21.64 -0.56 -0.41
CA LEU A 32 22.63 0.17 -1.23
C LEU A 32 23.39 -0.70 -2.24
N GLU A 33 23.32 -2.04 -2.13
CA GLU A 33 24.01 -2.99 -3.00
C GLU A 33 23.23 -3.37 -4.28
N TYR A 34 21.96 -2.96 -4.44
CA TYR A 34 21.08 -3.46 -5.50
C TYR A 34 21.01 -2.60 -6.79
N TYR A 35 21.74 -1.48 -6.85
CA TYR A 35 21.64 -0.49 -7.94
C TYR A 35 22.34 -0.90 -9.26
N SER A 36 23.12 -1.98 -9.31
CA SER A 36 23.89 -2.32 -10.53
C SER A 36 23.20 -3.27 -11.52
N GLU A 37 22.19 -4.04 -11.11
CA GLU A 37 21.73 -5.20 -11.91
C GLU A 37 20.32 -5.10 -12.50
N LEU A 38 19.46 -4.18 -12.04
CA LEU A 38 18.04 -4.11 -12.48
C LEU A 38 17.79 -3.34 -13.79
N ALA A 39 18.84 -2.85 -14.47
CA ALA A 39 18.70 -2.06 -15.69
C ALA A 39 18.41 -2.88 -16.97
N LYS A 40 18.09 -4.19 -16.91
CA LYS A 40 18.21 -5.07 -18.09
C LYS A 40 17.02 -5.92 -18.56
N THR A 41 15.85 -6.05 -17.94
CA THR A 41 14.75 -6.87 -18.52
C THR A 41 13.47 -6.74 -17.69
N ALA A 42 12.21 -6.80 -18.15
CA ALA A 42 11.60 -7.02 -19.46
C ALA A 42 10.15 -6.52 -19.40
N ALA A 43 9.57 -6.25 -20.57
CA ALA A 43 8.19 -5.87 -20.78
C ALA A 43 7.26 -7.07 -21.07
N SER A 44 5.96 -6.81 -20.88
CA SER A 44 4.78 -7.53 -21.40
C SER A 44 4.28 -8.74 -20.58
N GLN A 45 3.04 -8.68 -20.07
CA GLN A 45 1.79 -9.09 -20.72
C GLN A 45 0.60 -8.84 -19.78
N ALA A 46 -0.56 -8.48 -20.33
CA ALA A 46 -1.78 -8.09 -19.59
C ALA A 46 -2.95 -9.02 -19.94
N ARG A 47 -3.77 -9.44 -18.96
CA ARG A 47 -5.18 -9.89 -19.16
C ARG A 47 -6.06 -9.70 -17.90
N GLY A 48 -7.29 -9.23 -18.13
CA GLY A 48 -8.50 -9.52 -17.33
C GLY A 48 -8.91 -8.52 -16.24
N PRO A 49 -10.15 -7.98 -16.23
CA PRO A 49 -10.62 -7.04 -15.21
C PRO A 49 -11.30 -7.77 -14.03
N ILE A 50 -11.00 -7.35 -12.81
CA ILE A 50 -11.45 -7.97 -11.55
C ILE A 50 -11.98 -6.88 -10.61
N ASP A 51 -13.07 -7.22 -9.93
CA ASP A 51 -13.96 -6.30 -9.25
C ASP A 51 -13.83 -6.36 -7.71
N ILE A 52 -14.23 -5.26 -7.05
CA ILE A 52 -14.73 -5.11 -5.64
C ILE A 52 -13.79 -4.62 -4.50
N PHE A 53 -14.32 -3.55 -3.87
CA PHE A 53 -14.29 -2.87 -2.56
C PHE A 53 -13.72 -3.46 -1.22
N THR A 54 -13.10 -2.53 -0.47
CA THR A 54 -13.12 -2.15 0.99
C THR A 54 -12.74 -3.07 2.16
N SER A 55 -11.82 -2.51 2.97
CA SER A 55 -11.89 -2.30 4.43
C SER A 55 -12.02 -3.49 5.39
N HIS A 56 -11.02 -4.38 5.49
CA HIS A 56 -10.92 -5.29 6.67
C HIS A 56 -9.51 -5.48 7.25
N HIS A 57 -8.47 -4.84 6.71
CA HIS A 57 -7.10 -5.01 7.22
C HIS A 57 -6.93 -4.59 8.69
N HIS A 58 -7.69 -3.59 9.17
CA HIS A 58 -7.61 -3.16 10.58
C HIS A 58 -8.12 -4.19 11.60
N ARG A 59 -8.95 -5.17 11.21
CA ARG A 59 -9.45 -6.19 12.14
C ARG A 59 -8.60 -7.45 12.20
N LEU A 60 -7.67 -7.64 11.26
CA LEU A 60 -6.91 -8.89 11.15
C LEU A 60 -5.72 -8.96 12.12
N ALA A 61 -5.22 -7.82 12.62
CA ALA A 61 -4.21 -7.79 13.67
C ALA A 61 -4.71 -8.41 15.00
N ALA A 62 -6.02 -8.48 15.21
CA ALA A 62 -6.63 -8.93 16.46
C ALA A 62 -6.79 -10.46 16.60
N ARG A 63 -6.39 -11.28 15.61
CA ARG A 63 -6.54 -12.75 15.69
C ARG A 63 -5.34 -13.49 15.10
N ARG A 64 -4.18 -13.41 15.76
CA ARG A 64 -3.12 -14.41 15.61
C ARG A 64 -3.39 -15.57 16.57
N THR A 65 -3.53 -16.78 16.02
CA THR A 65 -3.69 -18.02 16.80
C THR A 65 -2.45 -18.30 17.65
N GLU A 66 -2.65 -18.82 18.86
CA GLU A 66 -1.60 -19.11 19.85
C GLU A 66 -0.46 -19.99 19.28
N VAL A 67 0.77 -19.64 19.65
CA VAL A 67 1.99 -20.33 19.25
C VAL A 67 2.24 -21.50 20.19
N SER A 68 1.49 -22.58 20.02
CA SER A 68 1.84 -23.90 20.53
C SER A 68 0.98 -24.93 19.83
N SER A 69 1.36 -25.31 18.61
CA SER A 69 0.62 -26.33 17.87
C SER A 69 1.54 -27.35 17.19
N THR A 70 1.08 -28.59 17.25
CA THR A 70 1.71 -29.76 16.64
C THR A 70 1.92 -29.54 15.13
N THR A 71 2.78 -30.33 14.48
CA THR A 71 3.04 -30.20 13.04
C THR A 71 1.75 -30.37 12.22
N GLU A 72 0.84 -31.22 12.69
CA GLU A 72 -0.47 -31.47 12.06
C GLU A 72 -1.41 -30.26 12.16
N GLU A 73 -1.51 -29.62 13.32
CA GLU A 73 -2.33 -28.40 13.49
C GLU A 73 -1.80 -27.22 12.65
N ARG A 74 -0.47 -27.11 12.47
CA ARG A 74 0.13 -26.10 11.59
C ARG A 74 -0.24 -26.34 10.12
N LEU A 75 -0.23 -27.60 9.67
CA LEU A 75 -0.64 -27.98 8.32
C LEU A 75 -2.14 -27.75 8.11
N MET A 76 -2.98 -28.07 9.10
CA MET A 76 -4.43 -27.81 9.07
C MET A 76 -4.73 -26.30 8.97
N ASN A 77 -4.03 -25.47 9.76
CA ASN A 77 -4.19 -24.01 9.68
C ASN A 77 -3.77 -23.46 8.31
N LEU A 78 -2.69 -23.97 7.71
CA LEU A 78 -2.25 -23.56 6.36
C LEU A 78 -3.28 -23.91 5.29
N GLN A 79 -3.80 -25.14 5.32
CA GLN A 79 -4.79 -25.63 4.36
C GLN A 79 -6.13 -24.90 4.47
N GLN A 80 -6.41 -24.25 5.59
CA GLN A 80 -7.57 -23.37 5.73
C GLN A 80 -7.25 -21.93 5.32
N VAL A 81 -6.17 -21.36 5.86
CA VAL A 81 -5.86 -19.91 5.74
C VAL A 81 -5.55 -19.51 4.31
N VAL A 82 -4.77 -20.32 3.58
CA VAL A 82 -4.33 -19.95 2.23
C VAL A 82 -5.50 -19.95 1.22
N PRO A 83 -6.35 -20.99 1.14
CA PRO A 83 -7.50 -20.95 0.24
C PRO A 83 -8.50 -19.84 0.60
N GLU A 84 -8.68 -19.53 1.89
CA GLU A 84 -9.51 -18.40 2.31
C GLU A 84 -8.94 -17.06 1.82
N ALA A 85 -7.64 -16.82 2.00
CA ALA A 85 -6.97 -15.60 1.55
C ALA A 85 -6.99 -15.47 0.01
N ALA A 86 -6.71 -16.58 -0.70
CA ALA A 86 -6.79 -16.61 -2.15
C ALA A 86 -8.21 -16.38 -2.65
N ALA A 87 -9.23 -16.99 -2.03
CA ALA A 87 -10.63 -16.79 -2.39
C ALA A 87 -11.08 -15.34 -2.16
N ARG A 88 -10.63 -14.68 -1.07
CA ARG A 88 -10.89 -13.25 -0.82
C ARG A 88 -10.31 -12.35 -1.91
N CYS A 89 -9.16 -12.74 -2.47
CA CYS A 89 -8.55 -12.05 -3.58
C CYS A 89 -9.12 -12.48 -4.94
N GLY A 90 -10.22 -13.24 -4.98
CA GLY A 90 -10.83 -13.75 -6.22
C GLY A 90 -9.95 -14.77 -6.97
N ARG A 91 -8.94 -15.34 -6.29
CA ARG A 91 -7.86 -16.14 -6.88
C ARG A 91 -7.15 -15.43 -8.03
N ASP A 92 -7.02 -14.10 -7.93
CA ASP A 92 -6.37 -13.26 -8.93
C ASP A 92 -4.83 -13.41 -8.88
N PRO A 93 -4.19 -13.87 -9.96
CA PRO A 93 -2.73 -13.96 -10.04
C PRO A 93 -2.01 -12.62 -9.85
N SER A 94 -2.66 -11.49 -10.13
CA SER A 94 -2.08 -10.16 -9.93
C SER A 94 -2.06 -9.73 -8.45
N ARG A 95 -2.70 -10.50 -7.57
CA ARG A 95 -2.86 -10.21 -6.13
C ARG A 95 -2.04 -11.13 -5.24
N VAL A 96 -0.96 -11.71 -5.76
CA VAL A 96 -0.02 -12.53 -4.97
C VAL A 96 0.39 -11.82 -3.69
N MET A 97 0.73 -10.53 -3.77
CA MET A 97 1.11 -9.73 -2.60
C MET A 97 0.04 -9.70 -1.52
N ASP A 98 -1.22 -9.48 -1.88
CA ASP A 98 -2.32 -9.37 -0.92
C ASP A 98 -2.54 -10.69 -0.18
N VAL A 99 -2.52 -11.81 -0.92
CA VAL A 99 -2.63 -13.15 -0.35
C VAL A 99 -1.46 -13.44 0.59
N VAL A 100 -0.23 -13.14 0.16
CA VAL A 100 0.98 -13.34 0.97
C VAL A 100 0.94 -12.51 2.26
N ARG A 101 0.49 -11.25 2.20
CA ARG A 101 0.31 -10.39 3.39
C ARG A 101 -0.73 -10.95 4.35
N GLU A 102 -1.87 -11.42 3.85
CA GLU A 102 -2.92 -12.01 4.70
C GLU A 102 -2.45 -13.31 5.37
N VAL A 103 -1.77 -14.18 4.62
CA VAL A 103 -1.19 -15.41 5.14
C VAL A 103 -0.19 -15.10 6.26
N GLN A 104 0.74 -14.16 6.03
CA GLN A 104 1.67 -13.74 7.08
C GLN A 104 0.97 -13.12 8.28
N ALA A 105 -0.03 -12.27 8.07
CA ALA A 105 -0.74 -11.60 9.16
C ALA A 105 -1.39 -12.62 10.10
N ARG A 106 -1.94 -13.71 9.56
CA ARG A 106 -2.63 -14.77 10.30
C ARG A 106 -1.69 -15.81 10.91
N LEU A 107 -0.59 -16.16 10.21
CA LEU A 107 0.31 -17.26 10.61
C LEU A 107 1.65 -16.79 11.19
N GLY A 108 1.96 -15.50 11.10
CA GLY A 108 3.23 -14.91 11.57
C GLY A 108 4.45 -15.23 10.69
N ARG A 109 4.28 -16.00 9.60
CA ARG A 109 5.30 -16.29 8.59
C ARG A 109 4.66 -16.80 7.31
N VAL A 110 5.44 -16.80 6.23
CA VAL A 110 5.08 -17.45 4.95
C VAL A 110 6.08 -18.58 4.72
N SER A 111 5.72 -19.81 5.15
CA SER A 111 6.59 -20.97 5.02
C SER A 111 6.65 -21.48 3.57
N ASP A 112 7.57 -22.39 3.27
CA ASP A 112 7.72 -22.93 1.91
C ASP A 112 6.46 -23.72 1.48
N GLU A 113 5.80 -24.40 2.43
CA GLU A 113 4.51 -25.06 2.17
C GLU A 113 3.40 -24.04 1.87
N ALA A 114 3.42 -22.88 2.53
CA ALA A 114 2.49 -21.80 2.25
C ALA A 114 2.72 -21.21 0.85
N ILE A 115 3.99 -21.01 0.46
CA ILE A 115 4.39 -20.55 -0.88
C ILE A 115 3.82 -21.50 -1.94
N ASP A 116 4.03 -22.80 -1.78
CA ASP A 116 3.53 -23.80 -2.73
C ASP A 116 2.01 -23.82 -2.81
N LEU A 117 1.33 -23.65 -1.67
CA LEU A 117 -0.13 -23.63 -1.64
C LEU A 117 -0.71 -22.34 -2.26
N ILE A 118 -0.10 -21.18 -1.99
CA ILE A 118 -0.48 -19.91 -2.62
C ILE A 118 -0.30 -20.01 -4.14
N ALA A 119 0.83 -20.56 -4.58
CA ALA A 119 1.13 -20.76 -6.00
C ALA A 119 0.07 -21.64 -6.69
N ARG A 120 -0.36 -22.73 -6.04
CA ARG A 120 -1.44 -23.58 -6.52
C ARG A 120 -2.79 -22.85 -6.56
N GLU A 121 -3.18 -22.16 -5.50
CA GLU A 121 -4.48 -21.45 -5.43
C GLU A 121 -4.60 -20.31 -6.44
N LEU A 122 -3.48 -19.66 -6.78
CA LEU A 122 -3.43 -18.55 -7.73
C LEU A 122 -3.02 -18.97 -9.14
N ALA A 123 -2.73 -20.26 -9.36
CA ALA A 123 -2.23 -20.79 -10.63
C ALA A 123 -1.01 -20.03 -11.19
N VAL A 124 -0.06 -19.69 -10.30
CA VAL A 124 1.22 -19.03 -10.65
C VAL A 124 2.40 -19.94 -10.34
N PRO A 125 3.56 -19.74 -10.99
CA PRO A 125 4.80 -20.40 -10.60
C PRO A 125 5.17 -20.15 -9.12
N PRO A 126 5.57 -21.17 -8.34
CA PRO A 126 6.01 -21.00 -6.96
C PRO A 126 7.18 -20.02 -6.80
N VAL A 127 8.03 -19.90 -7.82
CA VAL A 127 9.14 -18.94 -7.86
C VAL A 127 8.67 -17.49 -7.82
N ASP A 128 7.51 -17.17 -8.39
CA ASP A 128 6.97 -15.81 -8.38
C ASP A 128 6.52 -15.42 -6.97
N VAL A 129 5.83 -16.35 -6.30
CA VAL A 129 5.41 -16.17 -4.90
C VAL A 129 6.63 -16.09 -3.98
N LYS A 130 7.61 -16.97 -4.17
CA LYS A 130 8.85 -16.95 -3.42
C LYS A 130 9.60 -15.64 -3.62
N GLY A 131 9.69 -15.16 -4.86
CA GLY A 131 10.31 -13.88 -5.22
C GLY A 131 9.70 -12.74 -4.42
N VAL A 132 8.37 -12.64 -4.39
CA VAL A 132 7.65 -11.66 -3.56
C VAL A 132 8.03 -11.79 -2.08
N VAL A 133 7.90 -12.99 -1.49
CA VAL A 133 8.19 -13.21 -0.07
C VAL A 133 9.63 -12.85 0.30
N THR A 134 10.60 -13.09 -0.58
CA THR A 134 12.02 -12.81 -0.31
C THR A 134 12.46 -11.40 -0.64
N PHE A 135 11.73 -10.69 -1.50
CA PHE A 135 12.12 -9.35 -1.97
C PHE A 135 11.69 -8.25 -1.00
N TYR A 136 10.51 -8.35 -0.39
CA TYR A 136 9.95 -7.29 0.44
C TYR A 136 10.32 -7.43 1.92
N ALA A 137 10.86 -6.38 2.52
CA ALA A 137 11.46 -6.40 3.85
C ALA A 137 10.50 -6.76 4.99
N PHE A 138 9.20 -6.44 4.85
CA PHE A 138 8.20 -6.77 5.88
C PHE A 138 7.67 -8.20 5.77
N LEU A 139 8.00 -8.93 4.70
CA LEU A 139 7.64 -10.33 4.54
C LEU A 139 8.76 -11.23 5.06
N SER A 140 8.39 -12.37 5.65
CA SER A 140 9.35 -13.29 6.24
C SER A 140 8.92 -14.74 6.18
N ARG A 141 9.91 -15.58 5.86
CA ARG A 141 9.83 -17.03 5.97
C ARG A 141 10.10 -17.52 7.41
N LYS A 142 10.71 -16.68 8.23
CA LYS A 142 10.98 -16.98 9.65
C LYS A 142 9.76 -16.63 10.49
N GLN A 143 9.53 -17.41 11.55
CA GLN A 143 8.46 -17.12 12.49
C GLN A 143 8.68 -15.75 13.13
N LYS A 144 7.69 -14.87 13.01
CA LYS A 144 7.61 -13.62 13.76
C LYS A 144 6.72 -13.81 14.99
N GLY A 145 6.97 -12.99 16.00
CA GLY A 145 6.15 -12.89 17.19
C GLY A 145 4.76 -12.35 16.86
N ARG A 146 3.85 -12.36 17.84
CA ARG A 146 2.49 -11.82 17.69
C ARG A 146 2.46 -10.33 17.33
N THR A 147 3.46 -9.57 17.75
CA THR A 147 3.69 -8.16 17.40
C THR A 147 5.13 -7.98 16.93
N VAL A 148 5.35 -7.18 15.89
CA VAL A 148 6.71 -6.82 15.45
C VAL A 148 6.96 -5.33 15.70
N ILE A 149 8.01 -5.02 16.47
CA ILE A 149 8.50 -3.66 16.69
C ILE A 149 9.71 -3.44 15.77
N ARG A 150 9.62 -2.44 14.89
CA ARG A 150 10.70 -2.07 13.97
C ARG A 150 11.21 -0.68 14.27
N LEU A 151 12.44 -0.54 14.75
CA LEU A 151 13.04 0.77 14.99
C LEU A 151 13.61 1.35 13.69
N SER A 152 13.29 2.62 13.39
CA SER A 152 13.81 3.31 12.20
C SER A 152 15.28 3.68 12.38
N GLU A 153 16.13 3.22 11.47
CA GLU A 153 17.57 3.53 11.41
C GLU A 153 17.90 4.65 10.43
N CYS A 154 16.94 5.52 10.10
CA CYS A 154 17.29 6.69 9.30
C CYS A 154 18.16 7.65 10.10
N VAL A 155 19.01 8.42 9.41
CA VAL A 155 19.90 9.41 10.04
C VAL A 155 19.14 10.39 10.94
N GLY A 156 17.91 10.77 10.55
CA GLY A 156 17.04 11.64 11.37
C GLY A 156 16.50 10.99 12.66
N CYS A 157 16.52 9.65 12.76
CA CYS A 157 16.12 8.91 13.96
C CYS A 157 17.32 8.41 14.78
N LEU A 158 18.53 8.32 14.20
CA LEU A 158 19.73 7.78 14.84
C LEU A 158 20.52 8.78 15.70
N GLY A 159 19.87 9.82 16.23
CA GLY A 159 20.51 10.71 17.22
C GLY A 159 20.86 9.98 18.54
N ALA A 160 21.43 10.71 19.51
CA ALA A 160 21.72 10.17 20.84
C ALA A 160 20.47 9.55 21.51
N GLU A 161 19.33 10.21 21.35
CA GLU A 161 18.03 9.73 21.87
C GLU A 161 17.54 8.45 21.15
N GLY A 162 17.84 8.30 19.86
CA GLY A 162 17.52 7.10 19.10
C GLY A 162 18.31 5.89 19.56
N HIS A 163 19.62 6.07 19.80
CA HIS A 163 20.47 5.03 20.36
C HIS A 163 20.01 4.63 21.78
N ALA A 164 19.73 5.61 22.65
CA ALA A 164 19.22 5.35 23.99
C ALA A 164 17.87 4.60 23.96
N SER A 165 16.99 4.94 23.03
CA SER A 165 15.71 4.24 22.82
C SER A 165 15.90 2.81 22.33
N ALA A 166 16.90 2.55 21.48
CA ALA A 166 17.25 1.22 21.00
C ALA A 166 17.75 0.32 22.15
N GLU A 167 18.66 0.84 22.98
CA GLU A 167 19.16 0.15 24.16
C GLU A 167 18.05 -0.16 25.16
N GLU A 168 17.15 0.81 25.39
CA GLU A 168 16.01 0.64 26.29
C GLU A 168 15.01 -0.39 25.75
N LEU A 169 14.76 -0.46 24.43
CA LEU A 169 13.93 -1.50 23.82
C LEU A 169 14.50 -2.89 24.09
N GLN A 170 15.80 -3.08 23.87
CA GLN A 170 16.47 -4.35 24.16
C GLN A 170 16.40 -4.69 25.65
N ARG A 171 16.59 -3.70 26.54
CA ARG A 171 16.54 -3.89 28.00
C ARG A 171 15.16 -4.31 28.48
N GLN A 172 14.10 -3.68 27.96
CA GLN A 172 12.71 -3.98 28.35
C GLN A 172 12.23 -5.32 27.82
N LEU A 173 12.68 -5.72 26.62
CA LEU A 173 12.27 -6.97 25.97
C LEU A 173 13.18 -8.16 26.34
N GLY A 174 14.41 -7.91 26.79
CA GLY A 174 15.39 -8.95 27.11
C GLY A 174 15.93 -9.70 25.89
N ILE A 175 15.86 -9.09 24.70
CA ILE A 175 16.28 -9.66 23.41
C ILE A 175 17.10 -8.63 22.60
N LYS A 176 17.83 -9.10 21.59
CA LYS A 176 18.54 -8.25 20.62
C LYS A 176 17.70 -7.98 19.37
N PHE A 177 18.11 -7.00 18.57
CA PHE A 177 17.53 -6.79 17.25
C PHE A 177 17.74 -8.03 16.36
N GLY A 178 16.69 -8.43 15.65
CA GLY A 178 16.61 -9.66 14.87
C GLY A 178 16.03 -10.87 15.64
N GLU A 179 15.80 -10.74 16.94
CA GLU A 179 15.29 -11.83 17.79
C GLU A 179 13.80 -11.67 18.11
N THR A 180 13.23 -12.70 18.72
CA THR A 180 11.85 -12.74 19.20
C THR A 180 11.85 -13.21 20.64
N THR A 181 10.97 -12.65 21.47
CA THR A 181 10.86 -13.02 22.89
C THR A 181 10.55 -14.52 23.04
N PRO A 182 11.01 -15.18 24.12
CA PRO A 182 10.84 -16.62 24.30
C PRO A 182 9.38 -17.11 24.30
N ASP A 183 8.45 -16.25 24.69
CA ASP A 183 7.00 -16.48 24.66
C ASP A 183 6.37 -16.29 23.27
N GLY A 184 7.17 -15.96 22.25
CA GLY A 184 6.70 -15.70 20.89
C GLY A 184 5.82 -14.44 20.76
N ALA A 185 5.84 -13.54 21.75
CA ALA A 185 4.97 -12.36 21.75
C ALA A 185 5.50 -11.24 20.86
N ILE A 186 6.78 -10.88 20.96
CA ILE A 186 7.33 -9.66 20.36
C ILE A 186 8.59 -9.99 19.57
N SER A 187 8.64 -9.61 18.29
CA SER A 187 9.89 -9.54 17.51
C SER A 187 10.42 -8.12 17.49
N LEU A 188 11.74 -7.96 17.63
CA LEU A 188 12.42 -6.66 17.58
C LEU A 188 13.31 -6.61 16.32
N GLU A 189 13.13 -5.59 15.49
CA GLU A 189 13.84 -5.45 14.21
C GLU A 189 14.27 -4.01 13.96
N HIS A 190 15.22 -3.85 13.05
CA HIS A 190 15.50 -2.56 12.43
C HIS A 190 14.75 -2.43 11.12
N THR A 191 14.47 -1.18 10.73
CA THR A 191 13.91 -0.86 9.42
C THR A 191 14.52 0.43 8.91
N ALA A 192 14.48 0.63 7.59
CA ALA A 192 14.84 1.89 6.97
C ALA A 192 13.89 3.02 7.41
N CYS A 193 14.10 4.22 6.87
CA CYS A 193 13.27 5.39 7.13
C CYS A 193 11.78 5.08 6.95
N ILE A 194 10.99 5.23 8.02
CA ILE A 194 9.53 5.04 8.00
C ILE A 194 8.76 6.33 7.67
N GLY A 195 9.46 7.34 7.13
CA GLY A 195 8.89 8.63 6.78
C GLY A 195 8.42 9.42 8.00
N MET A 196 9.18 9.36 9.12
CA MET A 196 8.91 10.06 10.39
C MET A 196 10.08 10.96 10.82
N CYS A 197 10.92 11.40 9.88
CA CYS A 197 12.14 12.14 10.21
C CYS A 197 11.89 13.50 10.88
N ASP A 198 10.73 14.11 10.68
CA ASP A 198 10.29 15.34 11.34
C ASP A 198 9.85 15.12 12.80
N GLN A 199 9.64 13.86 13.19
CA GLN A 199 9.14 13.46 14.50
C GLN A 199 9.90 12.24 15.02
N GLY A 200 11.18 12.11 14.65
CA GLY A 200 12.07 11.06 15.14
C GLY A 200 12.55 11.32 16.58
N PRO A 201 13.19 10.34 17.25
CA PRO A 201 13.29 8.93 16.87
C PRO A 201 11.93 8.24 16.75
N ALA A 202 11.81 7.24 15.88
CA ALA A 202 10.53 6.60 15.60
C ALA A 202 10.66 5.09 15.37
N ALA A 203 9.59 4.37 15.71
CA ALA A 203 9.45 2.94 15.42
C ALA A 203 8.12 2.66 14.73
N LEU A 204 7.99 1.48 14.12
CA LEU A 204 6.76 0.94 13.57
C LEU A 204 6.39 -0.30 14.38
N VAL A 205 5.23 -0.29 15.03
CA VAL A 205 4.67 -1.47 15.69
C VAL A 205 3.61 -2.07 14.79
N ASP A 206 3.94 -3.22 14.20
CA ASP A 206 3.24 -3.81 13.06
C ASP A 206 3.06 -2.81 11.91
N GLU A 207 1.88 -2.18 11.81
CA GLU A 207 1.49 -1.21 10.79
C GLU A 207 1.25 0.20 11.39
N GLN A 208 1.51 0.40 12.69
CA GLN A 208 1.27 1.65 13.42
C GLN A 208 2.58 2.39 13.73
N PRO A 209 2.74 3.64 13.28
CA PRO A 209 3.94 4.42 13.57
C PRO A 209 3.91 4.99 14.98
N ILE A 210 5.05 4.92 15.64
CA ILE A 210 5.32 5.44 16.98
C ILE A 210 6.39 6.53 16.84
N ALA A 211 5.95 7.79 16.85
CA ALA A 211 6.81 8.96 16.72
C ALA A 211 7.30 9.47 18.07
N ARG A 212 8.37 10.29 18.06
CA ARG A 212 8.99 10.99 19.20
C ARG A 212 9.41 10.05 20.35
N LEU A 213 10.00 8.92 20.02
CA LEU A 213 10.45 7.95 21.02
C LEU A 213 11.57 8.53 21.89
N THR A 214 11.42 8.32 23.19
CA THR A 214 12.44 8.54 24.21
C THR A 214 12.56 7.26 25.05
N PRO A 215 13.63 7.05 25.83
CA PRO A 215 13.73 5.89 26.72
C PRO A 215 12.52 5.73 27.66
N GLU A 216 11.94 6.82 28.15
CA GLU A 216 10.73 6.78 29.00
C GLU A 216 9.54 6.27 28.20
N ARG A 217 9.32 6.81 27.00
CA ARG A 217 8.20 6.40 26.12
C ARG A 217 8.36 4.99 25.59
N VAL A 218 9.58 4.46 25.51
CA VAL A 218 9.82 3.04 25.20
C VAL A 218 9.24 2.14 26.28
N LYS A 219 9.30 2.52 27.56
CA LYS A 219 8.69 1.74 28.65
C LYS A 219 7.18 1.67 28.48
N ASP A 220 6.57 2.82 28.21
CA ASP A 220 5.12 2.93 27.94
C ASP A 220 4.74 2.12 26.70
N LEU A 221 5.55 2.17 25.65
CA LEU A 221 5.34 1.41 24.42
C LEU A 221 5.34 -0.10 24.70
N VAL A 222 6.36 -0.61 25.37
CA VAL A 222 6.47 -2.05 25.65
C VAL A 222 5.33 -2.52 26.57
N ALA A 223 4.96 -1.72 27.57
CA ALA A 223 3.80 -2.01 28.42
C ALA A 223 2.51 -2.07 27.59
N ALA A 224 2.26 -1.07 26.74
CA ALA A 224 1.09 -1.01 25.88
C ALA A 224 1.03 -2.17 24.88
N VAL A 225 2.16 -2.61 24.32
CA VAL A 225 2.23 -3.77 23.43
C VAL A 225 1.91 -5.06 24.20
N ARG A 226 2.48 -5.25 25.40
CA ARG A 226 2.20 -6.43 26.24
C ARG A 226 0.74 -6.52 26.66
N GLU A 227 0.13 -5.37 26.96
CA GLU A 227 -1.30 -5.27 27.32
C GLU A 227 -2.25 -5.24 26.11
N GLN A 228 -1.73 -5.18 24.88
CA GLN A 228 -2.52 -5.01 23.64
C GLN A 228 -3.36 -3.72 23.61
N LYS A 229 -2.88 -2.65 24.25
CA LYS A 229 -3.54 -1.34 24.36
C LYS A 229 -2.80 -0.22 23.63
N LEU A 230 -2.12 -0.55 22.52
CA LEU A 230 -1.33 0.43 21.77
C LEU A 230 -2.14 1.65 21.32
N ALA A 231 -3.41 1.46 20.94
CA ALA A 231 -4.31 2.53 20.52
C ALA A 231 -4.63 3.54 21.66
N GLU A 232 -4.59 3.10 22.91
CA GLU A 232 -4.87 3.92 24.10
C GLU A 232 -3.61 4.65 24.60
N ALA A 233 -2.43 4.22 24.17
CA ALA A 233 -1.15 4.73 24.65
C ALA A 233 -0.73 6.09 24.05
N GLY A 234 -1.61 6.76 23.31
CA GLY A 234 -1.43 8.16 22.90
C GLY A 234 -0.34 8.38 21.84
N PHE A 235 0.04 7.35 21.09
CA PHE A 235 1.02 7.47 20.01
C PHE A 235 0.34 8.01 18.74
N ALA A 236 0.43 9.32 18.53
CA ALA A 236 -0.12 10.00 17.35
C ALA A 236 0.97 10.69 16.53
N VAL A 237 0.86 10.58 15.20
CA VAL A 237 1.63 11.36 14.23
C VAL A 237 1.10 12.79 14.26
N ALA A 238 1.90 13.71 14.79
CA ALA A 238 1.52 15.11 14.87
C ALA A 238 1.40 15.73 13.47
N ASP A 239 0.56 16.75 13.36
CA ASP A 239 0.59 17.69 12.24
C ASP A 239 1.80 18.62 12.44
N ASN A 240 2.67 18.68 11.43
CA ASN A 240 3.88 19.48 11.47
C ASN A 240 4.00 20.43 10.26
N VAL A 241 2.86 20.81 9.67
CA VAL A 241 2.84 21.79 8.57
C VAL A 241 2.98 23.21 9.14
N HIS A 242 4.20 23.76 9.09
CA HIS A 242 4.49 25.11 9.60
C HIS A 242 4.01 26.25 8.69
N LYS A 243 3.89 26.00 7.38
CA LYS A 243 3.47 27.00 6.40
C LYS A 243 2.64 26.35 5.30
N LYS A 244 1.39 26.79 5.16
CA LYS A 244 0.54 26.43 4.04
C LYS A 244 0.83 27.37 2.87
N GLY A 245 1.04 26.80 1.68
CA GLY A 245 1.31 27.54 0.45
C GLY A 245 0.14 27.46 -0.52
N GLU A 246 0.13 28.35 -1.50
CA GLU A 246 -0.94 28.56 -2.48
C GLU A 246 -1.07 27.45 -3.54
N VAL A 247 -0.33 26.35 -3.40
CA VAL A 247 -0.32 25.26 -4.40
C VAL A 247 -0.82 23.96 -3.78
N VAL A 248 -0.07 23.38 -2.85
CA VAL A 248 -0.37 22.04 -2.30
C VAL A 248 -1.49 22.08 -1.27
N PHE A 249 -1.53 23.13 -0.45
CA PHE A 249 -2.50 23.32 0.63
C PHE A 249 -3.43 24.50 0.35
N ALA A 250 -3.59 24.86 -0.92
CA ALA A 250 -4.57 25.85 -1.31
C ALA A 250 -5.98 25.35 -0.98
N GLU A 251 -6.84 26.27 -0.57
CA GLU A 251 -8.26 25.97 -0.51
C GLU A 251 -8.79 25.86 -1.94
N MET A 252 -9.28 24.68 -2.30
CA MET A 252 -9.94 24.46 -3.58
C MET A 252 -11.32 23.89 -3.34
N GLU A 253 -12.28 24.38 -4.12
CA GLU A 253 -13.60 23.78 -4.20
C GLU A 253 -13.48 22.35 -4.73
N PRO A 254 -13.90 21.31 -3.97
CA PRO A 254 -13.75 19.93 -4.39
C PRO A 254 -14.40 19.66 -5.75
N GLY A 255 -13.63 19.08 -6.68
CA GLY A 255 -14.11 18.78 -8.03
C GLY A 255 -14.09 19.96 -9.02
N ALA A 256 -13.65 21.15 -8.60
CA ALA A 256 -13.58 22.30 -9.50
C ALA A 256 -12.54 22.11 -10.61
N GLY A 257 -11.38 21.54 -10.29
CA GLY A 257 -10.34 21.22 -11.26
C GLY A 257 -10.83 20.17 -12.26
N LEU A 258 -11.54 19.17 -11.76
CA LEU A 258 -12.15 18.15 -12.59
C LEU A 258 -13.23 18.70 -13.51
N LYS A 259 -14.11 19.58 -13.01
CA LYS A 259 -15.14 20.23 -13.82
C LYS A 259 -14.51 21.03 -14.97
N HIS A 260 -13.42 21.75 -14.71
CA HIS A 260 -12.66 22.44 -15.74
C HIS A 260 -12.06 21.46 -16.75
N ALA A 261 -11.41 20.40 -16.28
CA ALA A 261 -10.84 19.37 -17.15
C ALA A 261 -11.90 18.75 -18.09
N LEU A 262 -13.10 18.46 -17.59
CA LEU A 262 -14.21 17.90 -18.38
C LEU A 262 -14.84 18.90 -19.39
N ALA A 263 -14.64 20.21 -19.20
CA ALA A 263 -15.03 21.21 -20.18
C ALA A 263 -14.06 21.28 -21.37
N LEU A 264 -12.85 20.76 -21.20
CA LEU A 264 -11.87 20.54 -22.25
C LEU A 264 -12.00 19.13 -22.83
N ASP A 265 -11.48 18.92 -24.04
CA ASP A 265 -11.21 17.56 -24.51
C ASP A 265 -9.92 17.00 -23.85
N PRO A 266 -9.69 15.67 -23.89
CA PRO A 266 -8.49 15.08 -23.27
C PRO A 266 -7.17 15.68 -23.77
N ALA A 267 -7.12 16.07 -25.05
CA ALA A 267 -5.96 16.72 -25.64
C ALA A 267 -5.72 18.13 -25.06
N GLY A 268 -6.79 18.89 -24.81
CA GLY A 268 -6.77 20.18 -24.16
C GLY A 268 -6.23 20.11 -22.72
N VAL A 269 -6.66 19.10 -21.95
CA VAL A 269 -6.12 18.85 -20.60
C VAL A 269 -4.61 18.61 -20.64
N ILE A 270 -4.14 17.74 -21.55
CA ILE A 270 -2.70 17.51 -21.74
C ILE A 270 -1.99 18.80 -22.16
N GLY A 271 -2.63 19.60 -23.03
CA GLY A 271 -2.15 20.90 -23.47
C GLY A 271 -1.92 21.88 -22.31
N GLU A 272 -2.87 22.01 -21.39
CA GLU A 272 -2.73 22.86 -20.20
C GLU A 272 -1.62 22.37 -19.27
N VAL A 273 -1.52 21.06 -19.02
CA VAL A 273 -0.43 20.51 -18.19
C VAL A 273 0.93 20.77 -18.84
N LYS A 274 1.04 20.67 -20.17
CA LYS A 274 2.27 21.05 -20.90
C LYS A 274 2.57 22.55 -20.77
N ALA A 275 1.55 23.41 -20.92
CA ALA A 275 1.69 24.86 -20.81
C ALA A 275 2.13 25.30 -19.40
N SER A 276 1.68 24.61 -18.35
CA SER A 276 2.09 24.85 -16.96
C SER A 276 3.57 24.55 -16.69
N ARG A 277 4.24 23.82 -17.59
CA ARG A 277 5.62 23.32 -17.42
C ARG A 277 5.81 22.48 -16.15
N LEU A 278 4.75 21.82 -15.67
CA LEU A 278 4.84 20.93 -14.51
C LEU A 278 5.86 19.82 -14.76
N ARG A 279 6.74 19.63 -13.79
CA ARG A 279 7.76 18.57 -13.77
C ARG A 279 7.45 17.57 -12.66
N GLY A 280 7.84 16.31 -12.86
CA GLY A 280 7.71 15.27 -11.85
C GLY A 280 8.38 15.65 -10.53
N ARG A 281 7.65 15.49 -9.42
CA ARG A 281 8.08 15.87 -8.06
C ARG A 281 8.71 14.73 -7.26
N GLY A 282 8.86 13.55 -7.86
CA GLY A 282 9.60 12.40 -7.29
C GLY A 282 11.08 12.39 -7.65
N GLY A 283 11.73 13.55 -7.82
CA GLY A 283 13.18 13.65 -8.07
C GLY A 283 13.60 13.71 -9.55
N ALA A 284 13.11 12.82 -10.41
CA ALA A 284 13.57 12.74 -11.81
C ALA A 284 13.26 13.99 -12.67
N GLY A 285 12.25 14.78 -12.29
CA GLY A 285 11.96 16.06 -12.93
C GLY A 285 11.54 15.97 -14.41
N PHE A 286 11.04 14.82 -14.89
CA PHE A 286 10.56 14.70 -16.27
C PHE A 286 9.29 15.55 -16.49
N PRO A 287 9.10 16.23 -17.64
CA PRO A 287 7.90 17.02 -17.91
C PRO A 287 6.62 16.18 -17.86
N ALA A 288 5.68 16.54 -16.98
CA ALA A 288 4.47 15.76 -16.71
C ALA A 288 3.56 15.67 -17.94
N GLY A 289 3.31 16.80 -18.62
CA GLY A 289 2.46 16.85 -19.80
C GLY A 289 3.00 16.03 -20.98
N THR A 290 4.32 16.00 -21.17
CA THR A 290 4.96 15.14 -22.18
C THR A 290 4.77 13.66 -21.85
N LYS A 291 4.91 13.28 -20.57
CA LYS A 291 4.66 11.90 -20.12
C LYS A 291 3.22 11.48 -20.39
N TRP A 292 2.25 12.37 -20.11
CA TRP A 292 0.83 12.12 -20.37
C TRP A 292 0.54 11.97 -21.87
N GLU A 293 1.13 12.83 -22.70
CA GLU A 293 0.98 12.74 -24.16
C GLU A 293 1.49 11.41 -24.72
N PHE A 294 2.64 10.92 -24.25
CA PHE A 294 3.15 9.61 -24.66
C PHE A 294 2.19 8.48 -24.29
N CYS A 295 1.62 8.50 -23.08
CA CYS A 295 0.64 7.51 -22.64
C CYS A 295 -0.68 7.61 -23.42
N ALA A 296 -1.15 8.83 -23.70
CA ALA A 296 -2.35 9.08 -24.49
C ALA A 296 -2.22 8.53 -25.92
N ARG A 297 -1.04 8.64 -26.53
CA ARG A 297 -0.76 8.14 -27.89
C ARG A 297 -0.44 6.65 -27.97
N ALA A 298 -0.04 6.04 -26.86
CA ALA A 298 0.29 4.62 -26.83
C ALA A 298 -0.92 3.76 -27.23
N ALA A 299 -0.69 2.77 -28.08
CA ALA A 299 -1.69 1.77 -28.44
C ALA A 299 -2.03 0.90 -27.23
N GLY A 300 -3.31 0.54 -27.09
CA GLY A 300 -3.82 -0.28 -26.00
C GLY A 300 -5.10 0.29 -25.42
N GLU A 301 -6.09 -0.58 -25.21
CA GLU A 301 -7.41 -0.19 -24.69
C GLU A 301 -7.38 0.07 -23.18
N ARG A 302 -6.44 -0.55 -22.46
CA ARG A 302 -6.30 -0.39 -21.01
C ARG A 302 -5.13 0.52 -20.69
N LYS A 303 -5.43 1.64 -20.04
CA LYS A 303 -4.48 2.57 -19.46
C LYS A 303 -4.81 2.77 -17.99
N VAL A 304 -3.77 3.02 -17.19
CA VAL A 304 -3.88 3.12 -15.73
C VAL A 304 -3.07 4.32 -15.26
N VAL A 305 -3.62 5.05 -14.28
CA VAL A 305 -2.87 6.10 -13.54
C VAL A 305 -2.29 5.46 -12.28
N LEU A 306 -0.97 5.31 -12.21
CA LEU A 306 -0.29 4.88 -11.01
C LEU A 306 0.24 6.10 -10.24
N CYS A 307 -0.32 6.37 -9.06
CA CYS A 307 0.21 7.33 -8.10
C CYS A 307 1.23 6.61 -7.22
N ASN A 308 2.49 7.02 -7.31
CA ASN A 308 3.55 6.51 -6.46
C ASN A 308 3.54 7.26 -5.13
N ALA A 309 3.13 6.59 -4.06
CA ALA A 309 3.24 7.02 -2.66
C ALA A 309 4.17 6.08 -1.86
N ASP A 310 5.16 5.50 -2.54
CA ASP A 310 6.32 4.86 -1.94
C ASP A 310 7.42 5.88 -1.70
N GLU A 311 7.17 6.80 -0.76
CA GLU A 311 8.12 7.86 -0.36
C GLU A 311 9.28 7.26 0.45
N GLY A 312 10.10 6.43 -0.20
CA GLY A 312 11.13 5.60 0.41
C GLY A 312 12.43 6.34 0.73
N GLU A 313 12.66 7.52 0.15
CA GLU A 313 13.89 8.28 0.38
C GLU A 313 14.03 8.67 1.88
N PRO A 314 15.19 8.41 2.51
CA PRO A 314 15.41 8.85 3.89
C PRO A 314 15.29 10.37 4.02
N GLY A 315 14.48 10.83 4.96
CA GLY A 315 14.25 12.27 5.19
C GLY A 315 13.03 12.85 4.48
N THR A 316 12.39 12.13 3.56
CA THR A 316 11.17 12.60 2.90
C THR A 316 9.91 12.17 3.65
N PHE A 317 8.97 13.11 3.80
CA PHE A 317 7.66 12.93 4.42
C PHE A 317 6.61 13.88 3.80
N LYS A 318 6.91 14.48 2.64
CA LYS A 318 6.01 15.47 2.01
C LYS A 318 4.75 14.78 1.49
N ASP A 319 4.84 13.55 0.98
CA ASP A 319 3.70 12.82 0.43
C ASP A 319 2.83 12.30 1.57
N ARG A 320 3.43 11.93 2.71
CA ARG A 320 2.71 11.68 3.96
C ARG A 320 1.81 12.85 4.34
N GLU A 321 2.35 14.07 4.37
CA GLU A 321 1.58 15.27 4.73
C GLU A 321 0.50 15.58 3.69
N ILE A 322 0.79 15.42 2.39
CA ILE A 322 -0.20 15.61 1.33
C ILE A 322 -1.36 14.61 1.47
N LEU A 323 -1.06 13.33 1.65
CA LEU A 323 -2.07 12.28 1.81
C LEU A 323 -2.86 12.42 3.12
N LYS A 324 -2.24 12.98 4.17
CA LYS A 324 -2.88 13.20 5.46
C LYS A 324 -3.84 14.39 5.42
N HIS A 325 -3.44 15.50 4.80
CA HIS A 325 -4.16 16.76 4.87
C HIS A 325 -5.09 17.01 3.69
N VAL A 326 -4.70 16.56 2.50
CA VAL A 326 -5.37 16.89 1.24
C VAL A 326 -5.53 15.66 0.31
N PRO A 327 -5.97 14.48 0.81
CA PRO A 327 -6.08 13.28 -0.02
C PRO A 327 -7.05 13.44 -1.21
N ALA A 328 -8.13 14.23 -1.02
CA ALA A 328 -9.09 14.49 -2.09
C ALA A 328 -8.44 15.17 -3.31
N HIS A 329 -7.51 16.10 -3.10
CA HIS A 329 -6.77 16.76 -4.20
C HIS A 329 -5.90 15.76 -4.98
N VAL A 330 -5.31 14.78 -4.29
CA VAL A 330 -4.52 13.72 -4.93
C VAL A 330 -5.41 12.89 -5.85
N PHE A 331 -6.55 12.43 -5.34
CA PHE A 331 -7.47 11.59 -6.11
C PHE A 331 -8.16 12.36 -7.24
N GLU A 332 -8.49 13.63 -7.05
CA GLU A 332 -8.99 14.50 -8.11
C GLU A 332 -7.93 14.68 -9.21
N GLY A 333 -6.67 14.92 -8.83
CA GLY A 333 -5.55 14.98 -9.76
C GLY A 333 -5.35 13.67 -10.54
N MET A 334 -5.53 12.53 -9.88
CA MET A 334 -5.53 11.22 -10.56
C MET A 334 -6.68 11.09 -11.57
N ALA A 335 -7.88 11.57 -11.24
CA ALA A 335 -9.03 11.55 -12.14
C ALA A 335 -8.83 12.46 -13.37
N ILE A 336 -8.28 13.66 -13.18
CA ILE A 336 -7.91 14.57 -14.26
C ILE A 336 -6.86 13.92 -15.17
N ALA A 337 -5.84 13.30 -14.59
CA ALA A 337 -4.83 12.55 -15.34
C ALA A 337 -5.46 11.39 -16.12
N GLY A 338 -6.36 10.65 -15.48
CA GLY A 338 -7.06 9.52 -16.06
C GLY A 338 -7.89 9.93 -17.27
N TYR A 339 -8.67 11.00 -17.12
CA TYR A 339 -9.42 11.61 -18.21
C TYR A 339 -8.50 12.02 -19.38
N GLY A 340 -7.41 12.73 -19.09
CA GLY A 340 -6.46 13.19 -20.11
C GLY A 340 -5.82 12.07 -20.91
N ILE A 341 -5.41 10.97 -20.27
CA ILE A 341 -4.74 9.85 -20.95
C ILE A 341 -5.70 8.80 -21.50
N GLY A 342 -6.98 8.85 -21.13
CA GLY A 342 -7.99 7.84 -21.44
C GLY A 342 -7.91 6.58 -20.56
N ALA A 343 -7.42 6.72 -19.32
CA ALA A 343 -7.46 5.65 -18.33
C ALA A 343 -8.81 5.63 -17.61
N LYS A 344 -9.20 4.41 -17.19
CA LYS A 344 -10.42 4.13 -16.42
C LYS A 344 -10.12 3.55 -15.05
N GLU A 345 -8.85 3.59 -14.65
CA GLU A 345 -8.36 2.96 -13.45
C GLU A 345 -7.20 3.79 -12.90
N GLY A 346 -7.26 4.07 -11.61
CA GLY A 346 -6.17 4.65 -10.85
C GLY A 346 -5.68 3.64 -9.80
N ILE A 347 -4.40 3.67 -9.46
CA ILE A 347 -3.84 2.88 -8.35
C ILE A 347 -2.96 3.82 -7.54
N LEU A 348 -3.20 3.91 -6.23
CA LEU A 348 -2.31 4.54 -5.28
C LEU A 348 -1.37 3.46 -4.73
N TYR A 349 -0.11 3.44 -5.13
CA TYR A 349 0.84 2.54 -4.50
C TYR A 349 1.35 3.18 -3.20
N LEU A 350 0.85 2.75 -2.05
CA LEU A 350 1.13 3.32 -0.73
C LEU A 350 2.26 2.54 -0.07
N ARG A 351 3.26 3.18 0.55
CA ARG A 351 4.25 2.39 1.29
C ARG A 351 3.71 1.70 2.53
N GLY A 352 4.31 0.57 2.89
CA GLY A 352 3.96 -0.31 4.01
C GLY A 352 3.86 0.41 5.36
N GLU A 353 4.69 1.42 5.53
CA GLU A 353 4.81 2.24 6.73
C GLU A 353 3.66 3.25 6.88
N TYR A 354 2.93 3.54 5.80
CA TYR A 354 1.77 4.44 5.79
C TYR A 354 0.44 3.67 5.85
N ALA A 355 0.48 2.37 6.13
CA ALA A 355 -0.69 1.51 6.36
C ALA A 355 -1.76 2.15 7.24
N TYR A 356 -1.33 2.84 8.30
CA TYR A 356 -2.22 3.51 9.26
C TYR A 356 -3.13 4.57 8.62
N MET A 357 -2.77 5.10 7.45
CA MET A 357 -3.55 6.09 6.71
C MET A 357 -4.64 5.47 5.83
N LEU A 358 -4.55 4.16 5.57
CA LEU A 358 -5.42 3.45 4.62
C LEU A 358 -6.92 3.69 4.87
N PRO A 359 -7.46 3.59 6.10
CA PRO A 359 -8.89 3.82 6.33
C PRO A 359 -9.35 5.23 6.00
N ALA A 360 -8.52 6.22 6.30
CA ALA A 360 -8.83 7.61 6.01
C ALA A 360 -8.83 7.85 4.50
N LEU A 361 -7.86 7.28 3.78
CA LEU A 361 -7.78 7.34 2.33
C LEU A 361 -8.96 6.62 1.66
N GLU A 362 -9.31 5.42 2.11
CA GLU A 362 -10.49 4.67 1.62
C GLU A 362 -11.78 5.48 1.85
N LYS A 363 -11.94 6.07 3.04
CA LYS A 363 -13.08 6.92 3.34
C LYS A 363 -13.17 8.11 2.39
N THR A 364 -12.07 8.80 2.11
CA THR A 364 -12.05 9.91 1.14
C THR A 364 -12.43 9.44 -0.26
N LEU A 365 -11.96 8.27 -0.70
CA LEU A 365 -12.34 7.69 -1.99
C LEU A 365 -13.85 7.44 -2.08
N ASP A 366 -14.45 6.90 -1.01
CA ASP A 366 -15.88 6.63 -0.96
C ASP A 366 -16.70 7.93 -0.98
N GLU A 367 -16.32 8.93 -0.19
CA GLU A 367 -16.96 10.25 -0.20
C GLU A 367 -16.88 10.93 -1.58
N MET A 368 -15.76 10.78 -2.29
CA MET A 368 -15.60 11.32 -3.65
C MET A 368 -16.44 10.57 -4.69
N ARG A 369 -16.62 9.25 -4.54
CA ARG A 369 -17.54 8.47 -5.38
C ARG A 369 -18.99 8.87 -5.15
N GLU A 370 -19.40 9.07 -3.90
CA GLU A 370 -20.74 9.54 -3.55
C GLU A 370 -21.05 10.92 -4.14
N LYS A 371 -20.05 11.80 -4.19
CA LYS A 371 -20.14 13.14 -4.81
C LYS A 371 -20.04 13.10 -6.35
N GLY A 372 -19.83 11.93 -6.96
CA GLY A 372 -19.68 11.79 -8.41
C GLY A 372 -18.36 12.35 -8.98
N VAL A 373 -17.37 12.63 -8.13
CA VAL A 373 -16.03 13.07 -8.56
C VAL A 373 -15.18 11.89 -9.05
N LEU A 374 -15.50 10.68 -8.57
CA LEU A 374 -14.90 9.41 -8.99
C LEU A 374 -15.99 8.40 -9.36
N GLY A 375 -15.61 7.36 -10.10
CA GLY A 375 -16.49 6.27 -10.49
C GLY A 375 -17.13 6.48 -11.86
N LYS A 376 -18.35 5.96 -12.02
CA LYS A 376 -19.08 6.05 -13.30
C LYS A 376 -19.62 7.44 -13.53
N GLY A 377 -19.49 7.93 -14.76
CA GLY A 377 -20.00 9.24 -15.13
C GLY A 377 -19.36 10.35 -14.31
N LEU A 378 -18.03 10.41 -14.38
CA LEU A 378 -17.16 11.40 -13.76
C LEU A 378 -17.74 12.81 -13.90
N GLY A 379 -18.05 13.48 -12.80
CA GLY A 379 -18.65 14.82 -12.78
C GLY A 379 -20.02 14.92 -13.46
N GLY A 380 -20.76 13.81 -13.60
CA GLY A 380 -22.00 13.71 -14.38
C GLY A 380 -21.79 13.49 -15.88
N GLY A 381 -20.57 13.23 -16.33
CA GLY A 381 -20.19 13.05 -17.72
C GLY A 381 -20.37 11.62 -18.26
N LYS A 382 -19.74 11.34 -19.40
CA LYS A 382 -19.72 10.01 -20.04
C LYS A 382 -18.44 9.20 -19.77
N HIS A 383 -17.49 9.82 -19.09
CA HIS A 383 -16.20 9.22 -18.75
C HIS A 383 -16.29 8.54 -17.39
N ASP A 384 -15.49 7.50 -17.19
CA ASP A 384 -15.41 6.81 -15.91
C ASP A 384 -13.95 6.77 -15.44
N PHE A 385 -13.72 6.80 -14.12
CA PHE A 385 -12.40 6.65 -13.52
C PHE A 385 -12.43 6.02 -12.13
#